data_AF-A0A558GJC8-F1
#
_entry.id   AF-A0A558GJC8-F1
#
_cell.length_a   1.000
_cell.length_b   1.000
_cell.length_c   1.000
_cell.angle_alpha   90.00
_cell.angle_beta   90.00
_cell.angle_gamma   90.00
#
_symmetry.space_group_name_H-M   'P 1'
#
loop_
_entity.id
_entity.type
_entity.pdbx_description
1 polymer ?
#
loop_
_entity_poly.entity_id
_entity_poly.type
_entity_poly.pdbx_seq_one_letter_code
_entity_poly.pdbx_strand_id
1 'polypeptide(L)'
;MYRVFESLDELVRNLEQAYAVPMTSNCMVPRHEMLALLDDLRNALPVEMDDAQDVLDKQDEILQGAEERAEQIISEANAEADDTVTRAREDSDAMLADAQHRATTLVAQAEDEASNLVDNARSDAERTRAQADEEYQRAVAAGQAEQDRLVSESEVVRRADDEAHRIVETAHSESNRLRTECDEFVDAKLGEFETTLSDLLRTVNNDRSALRRGAGVRSRGESRGEGRGAVRETREPARRAPRAPRDY
;
A
#
# COMPACT_ATOMS: atom_id res chain seq x y z
N MET A 1 103.48 -25.46 -20.11
CA MET A 1 102.95 -26.22 -21.26
C MET A 1 103.88 -26.23 -22.48
N TYR A 2 104.57 -25.14 -22.84
CA TYR A 2 105.30 -25.03 -24.11
C TYR A 2 106.55 -25.93 -24.23
N ARG A 3 107.22 -26.25 -23.13
CA ARG A 3 108.53 -26.92 -23.16
C ARG A 3 108.47 -28.39 -23.56
N VAL A 4 107.42 -29.10 -23.14
CA VAL A 4 107.18 -30.51 -23.54
C VAL A 4 106.88 -30.60 -25.03
N PHE A 5 105.97 -29.76 -25.54
CA PHE A 5 105.64 -29.75 -26.96
C PHE A 5 106.85 -29.32 -27.81
N GLU A 6 107.63 -28.35 -27.34
CA GLU A 6 108.86 -27.91 -28.00
C GLU A 6 109.92 -29.03 -28.09
N SER A 7 110.17 -29.76 -27.00
CA SER A 7 111.12 -30.89 -27.02
C SER A 7 110.63 -32.09 -27.84
N LEU A 8 109.30 -32.32 -27.91
CA LEU A 8 108.70 -33.32 -28.80
C LEU A 8 108.87 -32.92 -30.28
N ASP A 9 108.59 -31.67 -30.62
CA ASP A 9 108.73 -31.15 -31.97
C ASP A 9 110.21 -31.18 -32.43
N GLU A 10 111.14 -30.92 -31.52
CA GLU A 10 112.58 -31.01 -31.78
C GLU A 10 113.06 -32.46 -31.96
N LEU A 11 112.52 -33.42 -31.18
CA LEU A 11 112.74 -34.85 -31.39
C LEU A 11 112.27 -35.30 -32.78
N VAL A 12 111.04 -34.92 -33.16
CA VAL A 12 110.46 -35.27 -34.47
C VAL A 12 111.33 -34.69 -35.58
N ARG A 13 111.69 -33.41 -35.49
CA ARG A 13 112.55 -32.75 -36.49
C ARG A 13 113.91 -33.43 -36.65
N ASN A 14 114.54 -33.82 -35.53
CA ASN A 14 115.84 -34.50 -35.57
C ASN A 14 115.73 -35.94 -36.12
N LEU A 15 114.60 -36.62 -35.92
CA LEU A 15 114.32 -37.93 -36.54
C LEU A 15 114.05 -37.81 -38.05
N GLU A 16 113.35 -36.77 -38.49
CA GLU A 16 113.09 -36.50 -39.91
C GLU A 16 114.36 -36.15 -40.70
N GLN A 17 115.33 -35.51 -40.06
CA GLN A 17 116.61 -35.10 -40.67
C GLN A 17 117.72 -36.16 -40.54
N ALA A 18 117.43 -37.30 -39.90
CA ALA A 18 118.40 -38.35 -39.64
C ALA A 18 118.88 -39.03 -40.94
N TYR A 19 120.17 -39.35 -41.02
CA TYR A 19 120.74 -40.02 -42.19
C TYR A 19 120.34 -41.49 -42.24
N ALA A 20 119.68 -41.94 -43.33
CA ALA A 20 119.34 -43.34 -43.53
C ALA A 20 120.58 -44.19 -43.82
N VAL A 21 120.66 -45.38 -43.21
CA VAL A 21 121.75 -46.34 -43.45
C VAL A 21 121.39 -47.21 -44.68
N PRO A 22 122.21 -47.25 -45.74
CA PRO A 22 121.90 -47.94 -47.00
C PRO A 22 121.56 -49.42 -46.80
N MET A 23 120.57 -49.91 -47.54
CA MET A 23 120.10 -51.31 -47.50
C MET A 23 119.58 -51.77 -46.13
N THR A 24 119.17 -50.85 -45.25
CA THR A 24 118.50 -51.14 -43.97
C THR A 24 117.34 -50.17 -43.73
N SER A 25 116.40 -50.52 -42.84
CA SER A 25 115.35 -49.61 -42.37
C SER A 25 115.81 -48.69 -41.23
N ASN A 26 117.13 -48.59 -40.98
CA ASN A 26 117.68 -47.87 -39.84
C ASN A 26 118.16 -46.47 -40.25
N CYS A 27 117.99 -45.49 -39.36
CA CYS A 27 118.59 -44.16 -39.50
C CYS A 27 119.65 -43.94 -38.40
N MET A 28 120.69 -43.17 -38.74
CA MET A 28 121.73 -42.73 -37.81
C MET A 28 121.32 -41.38 -37.23
N VAL A 29 121.25 -41.35 -35.89
CA VAL A 29 120.81 -40.18 -35.13
C VAL A 29 121.88 -39.82 -34.09
N PRO A 30 122.17 -38.53 -33.84
CA PRO A 30 123.05 -38.10 -32.76
C PRO A 30 122.51 -38.54 -31.39
N ARG A 31 123.10 -39.61 -30.84
CA ARG A 31 122.65 -40.23 -29.58
C ARG A 31 122.58 -39.25 -28.40
N HIS A 32 123.56 -38.35 -28.30
CA HIS A 32 123.64 -37.39 -27.19
C HIS A 32 122.48 -36.39 -27.21
N GLU A 33 122.16 -35.83 -28.38
CA GLU A 33 121.08 -34.84 -28.55
C GLU A 33 119.70 -35.49 -28.34
N MET A 34 119.49 -36.70 -28.86
CA MET A 34 118.24 -37.46 -28.63
C MET A 34 118.02 -37.78 -27.15
N LEU A 35 119.07 -38.21 -26.44
CA LEU A 35 118.96 -38.49 -25.01
C LEU A 35 118.73 -37.21 -24.20
N ALA A 36 119.32 -36.08 -24.60
CA ALA A 36 119.07 -34.79 -23.95
C ALA A 36 117.61 -34.35 -24.09
N LEU A 37 117.03 -34.44 -25.30
CA LEU A 37 115.62 -34.10 -25.52
C LEU A 37 114.66 -35.05 -24.80
N LEU A 38 114.97 -36.35 -24.77
CA LEU A 38 114.20 -37.32 -23.99
C LEU A 38 114.31 -37.07 -22.48
N ASP A 39 115.48 -36.64 -21.99
CA ASP A 39 115.67 -36.26 -20.58
C ASP A 39 114.92 -34.96 -20.25
N ASP A 40 114.89 -33.98 -21.15
CA ASP A 40 114.10 -32.76 -21.01
C ASP A 40 112.60 -33.08 -20.98
N LEU A 41 112.12 -33.95 -21.87
CA LEU A 41 110.74 -34.45 -21.81
C LEU A 41 110.46 -35.22 -20.54
N ARG A 42 111.36 -36.10 -20.11
CA ARG A 42 111.21 -36.86 -18.87
C ARG A 42 111.11 -35.95 -17.65
N ASN A 43 111.80 -34.81 -17.65
CA ASN A 43 111.77 -33.86 -16.54
C ASN A 43 110.57 -32.90 -16.62
N ALA A 44 110.15 -32.50 -17.82
CA ALA A 44 109.08 -31.52 -18.01
C ALA A 44 107.68 -32.16 -17.99
N LEU A 45 107.52 -33.38 -18.52
CA LEU A 45 106.21 -34.05 -18.59
C LEU A 45 105.53 -34.23 -17.23
N PRO A 46 106.21 -34.69 -16.15
CA PRO A 46 105.56 -34.85 -14.86
C PRO A 46 105.03 -33.53 -14.30
N VAL A 47 105.76 -32.43 -14.46
CA VAL A 47 105.36 -31.10 -13.99
C VAL A 47 104.12 -30.61 -14.75
N GLU A 48 104.08 -30.79 -16.06
CA GLU A 48 102.91 -30.37 -16.86
C GLU A 48 101.67 -31.24 -16.59
N MET A 49 101.86 -32.50 -16.22
CA MET A 49 100.76 -33.39 -15.80
C MET A 49 100.26 -33.03 -14.40
N ASP A 50 101.14 -32.59 -13.50
CA ASP A 50 100.81 -32.07 -12.17
C ASP A 50 99.98 -30.78 -12.30
N ASP A 51 100.45 -29.81 -13.09
CA ASP A 51 99.72 -28.58 -13.39
C ASP A 51 98.32 -28.85 -14.00
N ALA A 52 98.22 -29.86 -14.88
CA ALA A 52 96.94 -30.25 -15.47
C ALA A 52 96.00 -30.90 -14.44
N GLN A 53 96.54 -31.70 -13.51
CA GLN A 53 95.77 -32.28 -12.41
C GLN A 53 95.26 -31.19 -11.46
N ASP A 54 96.11 -30.22 -11.09
CA ASP A 54 95.71 -29.08 -10.25
C ASP A 54 94.53 -28.29 -10.85
N VAL A 55 94.51 -28.12 -12.18
CA VAL A 55 93.40 -27.43 -12.86
C VAL A 55 92.12 -28.28 -12.84
N LEU A 56 92.22 -29.60 -13.00
CA LEU A 56 91.08 -30.51 -12.91
C LEU A 56 90.52 -30.56 -11.49
N ASP A 57 91.38 -30.69 -10.48
CA ASP A 57 90.97 -30.68 -9.06
C ASP A 57 90.28 -29.37 -8.69
N LYS A 58 90.81 -28.24 -9.18
CA LYS A 58 90.18 -26.94 -8.99
C LYS A 58 88.86 -26.81 -9.74
N GLN A 59 88.74 -27.39 -10.94
CA GLN A 59 87.47 -27.45 -11.66
C GLN A 59 86.44 -28.25 -10.87
N ASP A 60 86.82 -29.41 -10.34
CA ASP A 60 85.94 -30.26 -9.54
C ASP A 60 85.49 -29.54 -8.26
N GLU A 61 86.38 -28.84 -7.56
CA GLU A 61 86.05 -27.99 -6.40
C GLU A 61 85.03 -26.89 -6.79
N ILE A 62 85.23 -26.22 -7.92
CA ILE A 62 84.33 -25.17 -8.40
C ILE A 62 82.95 -25.76 -8.77
N LEU A 63 82.92 -26.91 -9.45
CA LEU A 63 81.68 -27.57 -9.84
C LEU A 63 80.89 -28.02 -8.62
N GLN A 64 81.55 -28.70 -7.67
CA GLN A 64 80.92 -29.12 -6.43
C GLN A 64 80.38 -27.91 -5.65
N GLY A 65 81.19 -26.86 -5.48
CA GLY A 65 80.76 -25.65 -4.81
C GLY A 65 79.63 -24.90 -5.54
N ALA A 66 79.52 -25.04 -6.87
CA ALA A 66 78.42 -24.47 -7.65
C ALA A 66 77.13 -25.29 -7.52
N GLU A 67 77.23 -26.63 -7.53
CA GLU A 67 76.13 -27.56 -7.32
C GLU A 67 75.53 -27.37 -5.92
N GLU A 68 76.35 -27.36 -4.87
CA GLU A 68 75.91 -27.13 -3.49
C GLU A 68 75.18 -25.79 -3.34
N ARG A 69 75.70 -24.72 -3.95
CA ARG A 69 75.06 -23.40 -3.95
C ARG A 69 73.73 -23.41 -4.72
N ALA A 70 73.66 -24.11 -5.85
CA ALA A 70 72.43 -24.21 -6.62
C ALA A 70 71.34 -24.97 -5.85
N GLU A 71 71.71 -26.08 -5.21
CA GLU A 71 70.82 -26.84 -4.34
C GLU A 71 70.31 -26.00 -3.16
N GLN A 72 71.20 -25.24 -2.51
CA GLN A 72 70.81 -24.34 -1.43
C GLN A 72 69.81 -23.28 -1.92
N ILE A 73 70.10 -22.60 -3.04
CA ILE A 73 69.20 -21.58 -3.61
C ILE A 73 67.83 -22.15 -3.95
N ILE A 74 67.77 -23.34 -4.56
CA ILE A 74 66.52 -24.00 -4.90
C ILE A 74 65.74 -24.38 -3.64
N SER A 75 66.42 -24.92 -2.63
CA SER A 75 65.80 -25.28 -1.35
C SER A 75 65.21 -24.06 -0.64
N GLU A 76 65.96 -22.95 -0.58
CA GLU A 76 65.51 -21.70 0.02
C GLU A 76 64.32 -21.10 -0.75
N ALA A 77 64.41 -21.04 -2.09
CA ALA A 77 63.33 -20.53 -2.94
C ALA A 77 62.05 -21.36 -2.81
N ASN A 78 62.15 -22.69 -2.74
CA ASN A 78 61.00 -23.56 -2.53
C ASN A 78 60.39 -23.35 -1.14
N ALA A 79 61.20 -23.23 -0.09
CA ALA A 79 60.72 -22.97 1.26
C ALA A 79 60.01 -21.61 1.36
N GLU A 80 60.55 -20.56 0.73
CA GLU A 80 59.92 -19.25 0.67
C GLU A 80 58.62 -19.25 -0.13
N ALA A 81 58.57 -20.01 -1.23
CA ALA A 81 57.36 -20.16 -2.04
C ALA A 81 56.24 -20.86 -1.24
N ASP A 82 56.57 -21.95 -0.54
CA ASP A 82 55.62 -22.70 0.29
C ASP A 82 55.09 -21.85 1.45
N ASP A 83 55.97 -21.09 2.11
CA ASP A 83 55.59 -20.16 3.17
C ASP A 83 54.67 -19.04 2.64
N THR A 84 55.00 -18.47 1.49
CA THR A 84 54.17 -17.42 0.86
C THR A 84 52.78 -17.94 0.48
N VAL A 85 52.70 -19.15 -0.09
CA VAL A 85 51.42 -19.78 -0.45
C VAL A 85 50.60 -20.10 0.81
N THR A 86 51.25 -20.55 1.88
CA THR A 86 50.59 -20.86 3.15
C THR A 86 49.99 -19.60 3.77
N ARG A 87 50.80 -18.54 3.91
CA ARG A 87 50.33 -17.24 4.42
C ARG A 87 49.18 -16.67 3.58
N ALA A 88 49.30 -16.71 2.26
CA ALA A 88 48.25 -16.22 1.37
C ALA A 88 46.93 -17.00 1.51
N ARG A 89 46.99 -18.33 1.76
CA ARG A 89 45.80 -19.15 2.02
C ARG A 89 45.17 -18.82 3.36
N GLU A 90 45.97 -18.72 4.43
CA GLU A 90 45.48 -18.34 5.76
C GLU A 90 44.82 -16.96 5.76
N ASP A 91 45.44 -15.98 5.11
CA ASP A 91 44.87 -14.63 4.96
C ASP A 91 43.56 -14.66 4.16
N SER A 92 43.49 -15.47 3.10
CA SER A 92 42.28 -15.62 2.29
C SER A 92 41.15 -16.27 3.09
N ASP A 93 41.43 -17.31 3.86
CA ASP A 93 40.46 -17.99 4.71
C ASP A 93 39.94 -17.06 5.81
N ALA A 94 40.82 -16.26 6.42
CA ALA A 94 40.44 -15.24 7.39
C ALA A 94 39.54 -14.16 6.76
N MET A 95 39.87 -13.68 5.56
CA MET A 95 39.05 -12.72 4.82
C MET A 95 37.67 -13.29 4.47
N LEU A 96 37.59 -14.57 4.04
CA LEU A 96 36.33 -15.24 3.77
C LEU A 96 35.47 -15.38 5.03
N ALA A 97 36.08 -15.73 6.17
CA ALA A 97 35.38 -15.84 7.45
C ALA A 97 34.82 -14.47 7.91
N ASP A 98 35.62 -13.41 7.84
CA ASP A 98 35.18 -12.04 8.15
C ASP A 98 34.06 -11.57 7.20
N ALA A 99 34.21 -11.81 5.90
CA ALA A 99 33.18 -11.47 4.91
C ALA A 99 31.86 -12.22 5.17
N GLN A 100 31.92 -13.52 5.49
CA GLN A 100 30.76 -14.33 5.85
C GLN A 100 30.10 -13.79 7.12
N HIS A 101 30.88 -13.47 8.16
CA HIS A 101 30.35 -12.90 9.40
C HIS A 101 29.62 -11.58 9.15
N ARG A 102 30.25 -10.65 8.42
CA ARG A 102 29.63 -9.36 8.06
C ARG A 102 28.36 -9.54 7.23
N ALA A 103 28.37 -10.47 6.28
CA ALA A 103 27.19 -10.76 5.46
C ALA A 103 26.03 -11.28 6.31
N THR A 104 26.29 -12.24 7.22
CA THR A 104 25.27 -12.75 8.15
C THR A 104 24.72 -11.65 9.06
N THR A 105 25.59 -10.80 9.61
CA THR A 105 25.16 -9.67 10.44
C THR A 105 24.32 -8.67 9.64
N LEU A 106 24.72 -8.34 8.40
CA LEU A 106 23.98 -7.41 7.55
C LEU A 106 22.59 -7.97 7.19
N VAL A 107 22.49 -9.26 6.87
CA VAL A 107 21.19 -9.91 6.57
C VAL A 107 20.29 -9.86 7.80
N ALA A 108 20.80 -10.21 8.98
CA ALA A 108 20.02 -10.15 10.23
C ALA A 108 19.53 -8.72 10.53
N GLN A 109 20.41 -7.73 10.38
CA GLN A 109 20.04 -6.31 10.54
C GLN A 109 18.96 -5.88 9.54
N ALA A 110 19.10 -6.27 8.27
CA ALA A 110 18.12 -5.94 7.24
C ALA A 110 16.75 -6.61 7.49
N GLU A 111 16.74 -7.85 8.00
CA GLU A 111 15.52 -8.55 8.41
C GLU A 111 14.82 -7.85 9.57
N ASP A 112 15.57 -7.44 10.59
CA ASP A 112 15.04 -6.67 11.74
C ASP A 112 14.48 -5.31 11.30
N GLU A 113 15.21 -4.57 10.46
CA GLU A 113 14.76 -3.29 9.90
C GLU A 113 13.49 -3.45 9.05
N ALA A 114 13.43 -4.48 8.22
CA ALA A 114 12.25 -4.78 7.41
C ALA A 114 11.04 -5.14 8.27
N SER A 115 11.22 -5.94 9.32
CA SER A 115 10.14 -6.27 10.27
C SER A 115 9.61 -5.00 10.94
N ASN A 116 10.50 -4.16 11.45
CA ASN A 116 10.13 -2.89 12.09
C ASN A 116 9.38 -1.96 11.12
N LEU A 117 9.80 -1.89 9.85
CA LEU A 117 9.13 -1.09 8.84
C LEU A 117 7.71 -1.60 8.55
N VAL A 118 7.53 -2.92 8.44
CA VAL A 118 6.20 -3.52 8.24
C VAL A 118 5.29 -3.28 9.44
N ASP A 119 5.81 -3.42 10.65
CA ASP A 119 5.03 -3.19 11.88
C ASP A 119 4.59 -1.73 12.02
N ASN A 120 5.50 -0.79 11.73
CA ASN A 120 5.18 0.64 11.71
C ASN A 120 4.12 0.96 10.64
N ALA A 121 4.32 0.48 9.41
CA ALA A 121 3.36 0.69 8.32
C ALA A 121 1.98 0.11 8.63
N ARG A 122 1.94 -1.06 9.30
CA ARG A 122 0.69 -1.67 9.74
C ARG A 122 0.00 -0.83 10.82
N SER A 123 0.74 -0.36 11.83
CA SER A 123 0.20 0.52 12.87
C SER A 123 -0.34 1.83 12.29
N ASP A 124 0.37 2.43 11.34
CA ASP A 124 -0.07 3.64 10.65
C ASP A 124 -1.35 3.40 9.85
N ALA A 125 -1.42 2.29 9.09
CA ALA A 125 -2.61 1.94 8.33
C ALA A 125 -3.83 1.68 9.24
N GLU A 126 -3.63 1.02 10.38
CA GLU A 126 -4.68 0.80 11.39
C GLU A 126 -5.18 2.13 11.97
N ARG A 127 -4.28 3.07 12.26
CA ARG A 127 -4.63 4.41 12.75
C ARG A 127 -5.44 5.21 11.73
N THR A 128 -5.02 5.21 10.47
CA THR A 128 -5.75 5.90 9.40
C THR A 128 -7.12 5.28 9.17
N ARG A 129 -7.24 3.95 9.22
CA ARG A 129 -8.54 3.26 9.12
C ARG A 129 -9.46 3.63 10.28
N ALA A 130 -8.98 3.60 11.51
CA ALA A 130 -9.77 3.98 12.68
C ALA A 130 -10.28 5.43 12.56
N GLN A 131 -9.40 6.37 12.17
CA GLN A 131 -9.81 7.76 11.95
C GLN A 131 -10.85 7.88 10.82
N ALA A 132 -10.64 7.18 9.70
CA ALA A 132 -11.57 7.20 8.58
C ALA A 132 -12.95 6.62 8.96
N ASP A 133 -12.98 5.55 9.75
CA ASP A 133 -14.22 4.94 10.25
C ASP A 133 -14.98 5.90 11.18
N GLU A 134 -14.27 6.60 12.07
CA GLU A 134 -14.88 7.62 12.94
C GLU A 134 -15.45 8.79 12.13
N GLU A 135 -14.73 9.27 11.12
CA GLU A 135 -15.20 10.34 10.23
C GLU A 135 -16.40 9.89 9.40
N TYR A 136 -16.35 8.67 8.86
CA TYR A 136 -17.45 8.07 8.12
C TYR A 136 -18.71 7.95 8.98
N GLN A 137 -18.59 7.42 10.21
CA GLN A 137 -19.71 7.31 11.14
C GLN A 137 -20.31 8.68 11.47
N ARG A 138 -19.47 9.70 11.69
CA ARG A 138 -19.92 11.08 11.91
C ARG A 138 -20.68 11.63 10.70
N ALA A 139 -20.18 11.42 9.49
CA ALA A 139 -20.83 11.86 8.26
C ALA A 139 -22.20 11.17 8.04
N VAL A 140 -22.26 9.85 8.27
CA VAL A 140 -23.52 9.08 8.17
C VAL A 140 -24.54 9.57 9.20
N ALA A 141 -24.14 9.75 10.46
CA ALA A 141 -25.02 10.25 11.50
C ALA A 141 -25.55 11.65 11.20
N ALA A 142 -24.68 12.55 10.71
CA ALA A 142 -25.10 13.89 10.28
C ALA A 142 -26.08 13.84 9.10
N GLY A 143 -25.83 12.97 8.11
CA GLY A 143 -26.71 12.78 6.97
C GLY A 143 -28.08 12.25 7.36
N GLN A 144 -28.14 11.28 8.28
CA GLN A 144 -29.40 10.75 8.81
C GLN A 144 -30.19 11.82 9.58
N ALA A 145 -29.53 12.59 10.45
CA ALA A 145 -30.17 13.67 11.18
C ALA A 145 -30.75 14.75 10.23
N GLU A 146 -30.03 15.08 9.16
CA GLU A 146 -30.51 16.03 8.16
C GLU A 146 -31.67 15.45 7.32
N GLN A 147 -31.60 14.17 6.95
CA GLN A 147 -32.71 13.48 6.28
C GLN A 147 -33.97 13.51 7.14
N ASP A 148 -33.86 13.19 8.44
CA ASP A 148 -34.99 13.20 9.37
C ASP A 148 -35.58 14.62 9.50
N ARG A 149 -34.73 15.65 9.55
CA ARG A 149 -35.16 17.05 9.55
C ARG A 149 -35.97 17.39 8.31
N LEU A 150 -35.47 17.06 7.12
CA LEU A 150 -36.14 17.34 5.84
C LEU A 150 -37.46 16.58 5.70
N VAL A 151 -37.52 15.32 6.16
CA VAL A 151 -38.76 14.53 6.17
C VAL A 151 -39.79 15.17 7.10
N SER A 152 -39.38 15.59 8.31
CA SER A 152 -40.26 16.28 9.24
C SER A 152 -40.79 17.59 8.67
N GLU A 153 -39.94 18.40 8.04
CA GLU A 153 -40.33 19.66 7.40
C GLU A 153 -41.32 19.42 6.25
N SER A 154 -41.06 18.44 5.39
CA SER A 154 -41.96 18.08 4.28
C SER A 154 -43.31 17.55 4.78
N GLU A 155 -43.33 16.76 5.85
CA GLU A 155 -44.57 16.23 6.44
C GLU A 155 -45.43 17.34 7.05
N VAL A 156 -44.82 18.34 7.70
CA VAL A 156 -45.54 19.52 8.21
C VAL A 156 -46.19 20.28 7.05
N VAL A 157 -45.48 20.50 5.95
CA VAL A 157 -46.03 21.16 4.76
C VAL A 157 -47.18 20.36 4.16
N ARG A 158 -47.01 19.03 4.00
CA ARG A 158 -48.06 18.14 3.48
C ARG A 158 -49.32 18.19 4.33
N ARG A 159 -49.18 18.10 5.67
CA ARG A 159 -50.33 18.19 6.58
C ARG A 159 -51.02 19.55 6.56
N ALA A 160 -50.24 20.63 6.46
CA ALA A 160 -50.79 21.98 6.35
C ALA A 160 -51.60 22.16 5.06
N ASP A 161 -51.13 21.60 3.95
CA ASP A 161 -51.83 21.61 2.66
C ASP A 161 -53.13 20.78 2.72
N ASP A 162 -53.07 19.55 3.28
CA ASP A 162 -54.25 18.70 3.49
C ASP A 162 -55.30 19.39 4.39
N GLU A 163 -54.87 20.11 5.43
CA GLU A 163 -55.76 20.88 6.32
C GLU A 163 -56.38 22.08 5.60
N ALA A 164 -55.58 22.83 4.83
CA ALA A 164 -56.05 23.97 4.08
C ALA A 164 -57.15 23.57 3.09
N HIS A 165 -56.94 22.47 2.34
CA HIS A 165 -57.96 21.91 1.46
C HIS A 165 -59.23 21.54 2.21
N ARG A 166 -59.12 20.87 3.37
CA ARG A 166 -60.29 20.50 4.18
C ARG A 166 -61.07 21.70 4.70
N ILE A 167 -60.38 22.76 5.15
CA ILE A 167 -61.02 24.00 5.60
C ILE A 167 -61.78 24.65 4.44
N VAL A 168 -61.16 24.73 3.26
CA VAL A 168 -61.77 25.31 2.07
C VAL A 168 -63.02 24.53 1.65
N GLU A 169 -62.94 23.19 1.60
CA GLU A 169 -64.08 22.33 1.30
C GLU A 169 -65.22 22.49 2.32
N THR A 170 -64.89 22.52 3.62
CA THR A 170 -65.87 22.71 4.70
C THR A 170 -66.54 24.07 4.59
N ALA A 171 -65.77 25.14 4.39
CA ALA A 171 -66.30 26.49 4.24
C ALA A 171 -67.22 26.63 3.02
N HIS A 172 -66.88 25.97 1.89
CA HIS A 172 -67.75 25.92 0.72
C HIS A 172 -69.05 25.15 1.00
N SER A 173 -68.98 24.02 1.70
CA SER A 173 -70.15 23.25 2.11
C SER A 173 -71.06 24.04 3.05
N GLU A 174 -70.50 24.66 4.10
CA GLU A 174 -71.24 25.50 5.04
C GLU A 174 -71.83 26.74 4.37
N SER A 175 -71.10 27.39 3.46
CA SER A 175 -71.61 28.54 2.71
C SER A 175 -72.80 28.16 1.84
N ASN A 176 -72.74 27.01 1.17
CA ASN A 176 -73.85 26.49 0.38
C ASN A 176 -75.05 26.13 1.28
N ARG A 177 -74.79 25.52 2.44
CA ARG A 177 -75.82 25.20 3.43
C ARG A 177 -76.53 26.45 3.94
N LEU A 178 -75.77 27.47 4.34
CA LEU A 178 -76.29 28.74 4.84
C LEU A 178 -77.12 29.46 3.77
N ARG A 179 -76.68 29.42 2.50
CA ARG A 179 -77.47 29.94 1.37
C ARG A 179 -78.81 29.25 1.26
N THR A 180 -78.84 27.92 1.28
CA THR A 180 -80.09 27.16 1.24
C THR A 180 -80.99 27.47 2.44
N GLU A 181 -80.43 27.51 3.65
CA GLU A 181 -81.19 27.89 4.86
C GLU A 181 -81.76 29.31 4.79
N CYS A 182 -81.00 30.26 4.23
CA CYS A 182 -81.46 31.62 3.98
C CYS A 182 -82.58 31.67 2.95
N ASP A 183 -82.45 30.97 1.83
CA ASP A 183 -83.45 30.90 0.78
C ASP A 183 -84.76 30.32 1.32
N GLU A 184 -84.68 29.22 2.08
CA GLU A 184 -85.83 28.60 2.76
C GLU A 184 -86.48 29.55 3.78
N PHE A 185 -85.67 30.26 4.57
CA PHE A 185 -86.19 31.22 5.54
C PHE A 185 -86.88 32.42 4.87
N VAL A 186 -86.30 32.95 3.79
CA VAL A 186 -86.90 34.05 3.01
C VAL A 186 -88.22 33.59 2.39
N ASP A 187 -88.27 32.40 1.78
CA ASP A 187 -89.50 31.84 1.22
C ASP A 187 -90.59 31.68 2.28
N ALA A 188 -90.24 31.12 3.45
CA ALA A 188 -91.16 30.99 4.57
C ALA A 188 -91.71 32.36 5.04
N LYS A 189 -90.86 33.39 5.17
CA LYS A 189 -91.29 34.74 5.56
C LYS A 189 -92.12 35.44 4.49
N LEU A 190 -91.82 35.24 3.21
CA LEU A 190 -92.66 35.74 2.12
C LEU A 190 -94.02 35.05 2.12
N GLY A 191 -94.11 33.75 2.37
CA GLY A 191 -95.37 33.02 2.52
C GLY A 191 -96.20 33.47 3.73
N GLU A 192 -95.57 33.72 4.88
CA GLU A 192 -96.23 34.33 6.05
C GLU A 192 -96.79 35.73 5.73
N PHE A 193 -96.01 36.55 5.00
CA PHE A 193 -96.43 37.89 4.58
C PHE A 193 -97.58 37.83 3.57
N GLU A 194 -97.53 36.92 2.60
CA GLU A 194 -98.62 36.66 1.64
C GLU A 194 -99.92 36.27 2.36
N THR A 195 -99.82 35.38 3.34
CA THR A 195 -100.97 34.96 4.16
C THR A 195 -101.55 36.16 4.92
N THR A 196 -100.70 36.96 5.55
CA THR A 196 -101.10 38.16 6.29
C THR A 196 -101.78 39.18 5.38
N LEU A 197 -101.22 39.46 4.20
CA LEU A 197 -101.82 40.36 3.21
C LEU A 197 -103.15 39.82 2.69
N SER A 198 -103.26 38.51 2.47
CA SER A 198 -104.52 37.86 2.05
C SER A 198 -105.62 38.00 3.11
N ASP A 199 -105.28 37.87 4.38
CA ASP A 199 -106.21 38.04 5.49
C ASP A 199 -106.60 39.51 5.70
N LEU A 200 -105.67 40.45 5.54
CA LEU A 200 -105.97 41.89 5.51
C LEU A 200 -106.89 42.25 4.33
N LEU A 201 -106.62 41.74 3.12
CA LEU A 201 -107.48 41.94 1.95
C LEU A 201 -108.88 41.34 2.15
N ARG A 202 -108.99 40.16 2.76
CA ARG A 202 -110.29 39.57 3.15
C ARG A 202 -111.02 40.45 4.15
N THR A 203 -110.32 40.95 5.17
CA THR A 203 -110.89 41.87 6.17
C THR A 203 -111.40 43.15 5.51
N VAL A 204 -110.60 43.77 4.65
CA VAL A 204 -111.00 44.97 3.88
C VAL A 204 -112.19 44.68 2.96
N ASN A 205 -112.24 43.54 2.28
CA ASN A 205 -113.38 43.14 1.46
C ASN A 205 -114.64 42.88 2.30
N ASN A 206 -114.49 42.32 3.49
CA ASN A 206 -115.57 42.11 4.44
C ASN A 206 -116.09 43.44 5.01
N ASP A 207 -115.21 44.37 5.39
CA ASP A 207 -115.57 45.72 5.84
C ASP A 207 -116.23 46.53 4.73
N ARG A 208 -115.70 46.47 3.50
CA ARG A 208 -116.36 47.06 2.32
C ARG A 208 -117.72 46.44 2.08
N SER A 209 -117.87 45.13 2.24
CA SER A 209 -119.13 44.43 2.07
C SER A 209 -120.11 44.70 3.21
N ALA A 210 -119.63 44.97 4.43
CA ALA A 210 -120.43 45.37 5.59
C ALA A 210 -120.94 46.81 5.44
N LEU A 211 -120.09 47.74 4.97
CA LEU A 211 -120.49 49.08 4.53
C LEU A 211 -121.51 49.03 3.37
N ARG A 212 -121.48 47.97 2.55
CA ARG A 212 -122.47 47.72 1.49
C ARG A 212 -123.74 47.00 1.95
N ARG A 213 -123.78 46.39 3.14
CA ARG A 213 -124.88 45.51 3.60
C ARG A 213 -125.51 45.87 4.96
N GLY A 214 -125.20 47.00 5.59
CA GLY A 214 -125.66 47.23 6.97
C GLY A 214 -125.90 48.66 7.41
N ALA A 215 -126.86 49.36 6.79
CA ALA A 215 -127.74 50.28 7.51
C ALA A 215 -129.11 49.59 7.65
N GLY A 216 -129.39 48.94 8.79
CA GLY A 216 -130.66 48.23 8.98
C GLY A 216 -130.72 47.21 10.12
N VAL A 217 -130.75 47.71 11.36
CA VAL A 217 -131.49 47.22 12.55
C VAL A 217 -131.83 45.70 12.68
N ARG A 218 -131.10 45.08 13.63
CA ARG A 218 -131.53 44.23 14.78
C ARG A 218 -132.85 43.43 14.72
N SER A 219 -132.77 42.17 15.14
CA SER A 219 -133.65 41.63 16.20
C SER A 219 -132.97 40.53 17.01
N ARG A 220 -133.40 40.47 18.28
CA ARG A 220 -132.99 39.67 19.43
C ARG A 220 -133.85 38.40 19.51
N GLY A 221 -133.29 37.30 20.02
CA GLY A 221 -134.02 36.08 20.36
C GLY A 221 -133.12 35.04 21.03
N GLU A 222 -133.23 34.92 22.35
CA GLU A 222 -132.54 33.98 23.24
C GLU A 222 -133.09 32.55 23.11
N SER A 223 -132.25 31.52 23.33
CA SER A 223 -132.43 30.48 24.38
C SER A 223 -131.37 29.35 24.34
N ARG A 224 -130.55 29.32 25.41
CA ARG A 224 -130.18 28.21 26.33
C ARG A 224 -129.54 26.87 25.88
N GLY A 225 -128.49 26.50 26.64
CA GLY A 225 -128.08 25.13 27.00
C GLY A 225 -126.55 24.88 26.84
N GLU A 226 -125.67 25.22 27.79
CA GLU A 226 -125.19 24.48 28.98
C GLU A 226 -124.25 23.27 28.75
N GLY A 227 -123.11 23.27 29.48
CA GLY A 227 -122.22 22.11 29.74
C GLY A 227 -120.71 22.39 29.50
N ARG A 228 -120.00 23.15 30.36
CA ARG A 228 -119.23 22.76 31.57
C ARG A 228 -118.17 21.63 31.42
N GLY A 229 -116.92 21.94 31.84
CA GLY A 229 -115.89 21.00 32.30
C GLY A 229 -114.46 21.37 31.88
N ALA A 230 -113.73 22.23 32.62
CA ALA A 230 -112.73 21.88 33.66
C ALA A 230 -111.39 21.37 33.08
N VAL A 231 -110.34 22.22 32.95
CA VAL A 231 -109.26 22.56 33.93
C VAL A 231 -108.25 21.42 34.17
N ARG A 232 -106.96 21.77 33.97
CA ARG A 232 -105.75 21.56 34.84
C ARG A 232 -104.53 20.98 34.08
N GLU A 233 -103.49 21.77 33.76
CA GLU A 233 -102.33 22.22 34.57
C GLU A 233 -101.14 21.22 34.58
N THR A 234 -99.94 21.81 34.47
CA THR A 234 -98.61 21.40 34.98
C THR A 234 -97.58 20.65 34.11
N ARG A 235 -96.44 21.36 33.94
CA ARG A 235 -95.03 20.99 34.20
C ARG A 235 -94.10 20.54 33.07
N GLU A 236 -93.19 21.47 32.72
CA GLU A 236 -91.76 21.34 32.34
C GLU A 236 -90.92 20.54 33.38
N PRO A 237 -89.59 20.32 33.21
CA PRO A 237 -88.71 20.20 32.01
C PRO A 237 -87.69 19.01 32.10
N ALA A 238 -86.86 18.76 31.06
CA ALA A 238 -85.48 18.27 31.26
C ALA A 238 -84.59 18.40 30.00
N ARG A 239 -83.43 19.05 30.18
CA ARG A 239 -82.31 19.22 29.24
C ARG A 239 -81.48 17.94 29.12
N ARG A 240 -80.83 17.70 27.96
CA ARG A 240 -79.70 16.77 27.83
C ARG A 240 -78.65 17.31 26.85
N ALA A 241 -77.42 17.47 27.32
CA ALA A 241 -76.22 17.85 26.56
C ALA A 241 -75.38 16.60 26.22
N PRO A 242 -74.39 16.68 25.29
CA PRO A 242 -73.81 15.53 24.59
C PRO A 242 -72.52 14.96 25.21
N ARG A 243 -72.12 13.77 24.74
CA ARG A 243 -70.92 13.00 25.15
C ARG A 243 -69.70 13.35 24.28
N ALA A 244 -68.52 13.42 24.90
CA ALA A 244 -67.20 13.48 24.27
C ALA A 244 -66.70 12.09 23.79
N PRO A 245 -65.79 12.00 22.81
CA PRO A 245 -64.99 10.81 22.56
C PRO A 245 -63.57 10.91 23.15
N ARG A 246 -62.98 9.74 23.42
CA ARG A 246 -61.61 9.54 23.94
C ARG A 246 -60.64 9.27 22.79
N ASP A 247 -59.43 9.80 22.94
CA ASP A 247 -58.24 9.48 22.15
C ASP A 247 -57.80 8.02 22.32
N TYR A 248 -57.30 7.44 21.22
CA TYR A 248 -56.25 6.42 21.14
C TYR A 248 -55.48 6.62 19.84
#